data_AF-A0A3A5LDP3-F1
#
_entry.id   AF-A0A3A5LDP3-F1
#
_cell.length_a   1.000
_cell.length_b   1.000
_cell.length_c   1.000
_cell.angle_alpha   90.00
_cell.angle_beta   90.00
_cell.angle_gamma   90.00
#
_symmetry.space_group_name_H-M   'P 1'
#
loop_
_entity.id
_entity.type
_entity.pdbx_description
1 polymer ?
#
loop_
_entity_poly.entity_id
_entity_poly.type
_entity_poly.pdbx_seq_one_letter_code
_entity_poly.pdbx_strand_id
1 'polypeptide(L)'
;MEKIENEIVNKTYLAINSLEELRNMIGIKSDYFYKCLYVNDHFYNVIKIPKRKKDEYRELMIPNMALKNIQRWILDNVLYRRQVHKCATGFVPRKSIVNNAIPHVGQKYILKMDIENFFPSITFKQVRKIFSEMGYKFELATALANLCTVNNQLPQGAPTSPYIANIIFYNIDKRIFSYCQKNNLRYTRYADDITISGSNKVSFSKEIIREIVNQYNFRINESKTIMFKPGDRKKVTGIIVNEKISVPKTLIREVRKQIYFVNKFGLEEHLIRNNYSLDYEQQFIMSIYGKISFIKMIDFKKGVSLQKKFNEVLGNIESSNMYRDNIDFDDIELHWIN
;
A
#
# COMPACT_ATOMS: atom_id res chain seq x y z
N MET A 1 -31.25 4.19 -16.01
CA MET A 1 -30.12 4.44 -15.07
C MET A 1 -28.78 4.05 -15.68
N GLU A 2 -28.62 2.85 -16.27
CA GLU A 2 -27.36 2.44 -16.96
C GLU A 2 -26.91 3.37 -18.11
N LYS A 3 -27.84 3.91 -18.90
CA LYS A 3 -27.52 4.88 -19.97
C LYS A 3 -27.02 6.23 -19.44
N ILE A 4 -27.55 6.67 -18.29
CA ILE A 4 -27.19 7.94 -17.65
C ILE A 4 -25.86 7.79 -16.91
N GLU A 5 -25.58 6.63 -16.31
CA GLU A 5 -24.24 6.32 -15.77
C GLU A 5 -23.19 6.33 -16.89
N ASN A 6 -23.47 5.75 -18.05
CA ASN A 6 -22.53 5.76 -19.19
C ASN A 6 -22.34 7.16 -19.83
N GLU A 7 -23.36 8.03 -19.82
CA GLU A 7 -23.20 9.42 -20.30
C GLU A 7 -22.40 10.30 -19.34
N ILE A 8 -22.51 10.10 -18.02
CA ILE A 8 -21.73 10.83 -17.01
C ILE A 8 -20.25 10.39 -17.04
N VAL A 9 -19.99 9.12 -17.37
CA VAL A 9 -18.63 8.57 -17.55
C VAL A 9 -17.88 9.24 -18.72
N ASN A 10 -18.59 9.68 -19.78
CA ASN A 10 -17.96 10.32 -20.94
C ASN A 10 -17.52 11.79 -20.70
N LYS A 11 -17.89 12.42 -19.58
CA LYS A 11 -17.51 13.81 -19.26
C LYS A 11 -16.47 13.96 -18.13
N THR A 12 -15.94 12.87 -17.57
CA THR A 12 -15.10 12.93 -16.36
C THR A 12 -13.61 12.65 -16.57
N TYR A 13 -13.22 12.02 -17.68
CA TYR A 13 -11.81 11.71 -17.95
C TYR A 13 -11.08 12.84 -18.68
N LEU A 14 -9.78 12.96 -18.40
CA LEU A 14 -8.93 13.94 -19.05
C LEU A 14 -8.87 13.64 -20.55
N ALA A 15 -9.41 14.53 -21.37
CA ALA A 15 -9.37 14.38 -22.82
C ALA A 15 -7.92 14.56 -23.30
N ILE A 16 -7.37 13.52 -23.91
CA ILE A 16 -6.05 13.51 -24.54
C ILE A 16 -6.23 12.82 -25.89
N ASN A 17 -5.90 13.51 -26.97
CA ASN A 17 -6.25 13.12 -28.33
C ASN A 17 -5.08 12.57 -29.15
N SER A 18 -3.84 12.80 -28.70
CA SER A 18 -2.62 12.33 -29.36
C SER A 18 -1.47 12.04 -28.38
N LEU A 19 -0.44 11.35 -28.85
CA LEU A 19 0.79 11.11 -28.08
C LEU A 19 1.57 12.40 -27.80
N GLU A 20 1.59 13.33 -28.75
CA GLU A 20 2.25 14.63 -28.55
C GLU A 20 1.53 15.49 -27.51
N GLU A 21 0.19 15.45 -27.50
CA GLU A 21 -0.59 16.12 -26.45
C GLU A 21 -0.28 15.52 -25.07
N LEU A 22 -0.29 14.18 -24.95
CA LEU A 22 0.12 13.50 -23.71
C LEU A 22 1.51 13.95 -23.26
N ARG A 23 2.49 13.93 -24.17
CA ARG A 23 3.87 14.31 -23.89
C ARG A 23 3.97 15.76 -23.40
N ASN A 24 3.31 16.69 -24.10
CA ASN A 24 3.32 18.11 -23.75
C ASN A 24 2.69 18.34 -22.37
N MET A 25 1.60 17.65 -22.05
CA MET A 25 0.94 17.75 -20.74
C MET A 25 1.80 17.19 -19.60
N ILE A 26 2.60 16.15 -19.86
CA ILE A 26 3.57 15.64 -18.87
C ILE A 26 4.76 16.61 -18.71
N GLY A 27 5.10 17.38 -19.75
CA GLY A 27 6.21 18.34 -19.72
C GLY A 27 7.59 17.71 -19.95
N ILE A 28 7.67 16.63 -20.76
CA ILE A 28 8.91 15.90 -21.01
C ILE A 28 9.38 16.07 -22.47
N LYS A 29 10.70 16.14 -22.66
CA LYS A 29 11.34 16.20 -23.99
C LYS A 29 10.99 14.97 -24.84
N SER A 30 10.77 15.18 -26.13
CA SER A 30 10.38 14.16 -27.11
C SER A 30 11.25 12.89 -27.05
N ASP A 31 12.58 13.04 -27.13
CA ASP A 31 13.52 11.93 -27.10
C ASP A 31 13.34 11.02 -25.86
N TYR A 32 13.19 11.61 -24.67
CA TYR A 32 13.01 10.85 -23.43
C TYR A 32 11.66 10.14 -23.36
N PHE A 33 10.59 10.82 -23.79
CA PHE A 33 9.24 10.25 -23.79
C PHE A 33 9.16 9.02 -24.69
N TYR A 34 9.64 9.13 -25.93
CA TYR A 34 9.58 8.03 -26.88
C TYR A 34 10.53 6.88 -26.54
N LYS A 35 11.70 7.15 -25.92
CA LYS A 35 12.54 6.10 -25.35
C LYS A 35 11.83 5.33 -24.25
N CYS A 36 11.17 6.03 -23.32
CA CYS A 36 10.37 5.39 -22.26
C CYS A 36 9.19 4.59 -22.82
N LEU A 37 8.59 5.03 -23.93
CA LEU A 37 7.43 4.38 -24.53
C LEU A 37 7.79 3.11 -25.30
N TYR A 38 8.85 3.15 -26.12
CA TYR A 38 9.20 2.07 -27.05
C TYR A 38 10.25 1.11 -26.50
N VAL A 39 11.05 1.52 -25.52
CA VAL A 39 12.15 0.75 -24.93
C VAL A 39 12.02 0.75 -23.40
N ASN A 40 10.80 0.53 -22.91
CA ASN A 40 10.43 0.74 -21.50
C ASN A 40 11.20 -0.17 -20.52
N ASP A 41 11.59 -1.36 -20.94
CA ASP A 41 12.30 -2.38 -20.17
C ASP A 41 13.66 -1.88 -19.65
N HIS A 42 14.37 -1.09 -20.47
CA HIS A 42 15.65 -0.47 -20.11
C HIS A 42 15.51 0.64 -19.04
N PHE A 43 14.28 1.06 -18.74
CA PHE A 43 13.99 2.06 -17.72
C PHE A 43 13.61 1.43 -16.37
N TYR A 44 13.68 0.11 -16.24
CA TYR A 44 13.48 -0.61 -14.98
C TYR A 44 14.76 -1.22 -14.45
N ASN A 45 15.03 -0.99 -13.17
CA ASN A 45 16.08 -1.68 -12.43
C ASN A 45 15.48 -2.83 -11.63
N VAL A 46 16.09 -4.01 -11.72
CA VAL A 46 15.68 -5.18 -10.95
C VAL A 46 16.43 -5.19 -9.61
N ILE A 47 15.70 -5.19 -8.50
CA ILE A 47 16.25 -5.30 -7.15
C ILE A 47 15.67 -6.53 -6.47
N LYS A 48 16.51 -7.31 -5.79
CA LYS A 48 16.10 -8.46 -4.99
C LYS A 48 15.97 -8.07 -3.53
N ILE A 49 14.77 -8.22 -2.97
CA ILE A 49 14.50 -8.03 -1.53
C ILE A 49 14.28 -9.39 -0.88
N PRO A 50 14.97 -9.72 0.22
CA PRO A 50 14.74 -10.97 0.92
C PRO A 50 13.31 -11.05 1.47
N LYS A 51 12.66 -12.21 1.29
CA LYS A 51 11.41 -12.54 1.97
C LYS A 51 11.70 -12.98 3.41
N ARG A 52 10.64 -13.24 4.19
CA ARG A 52 10.77 -13.72 5.58
C ARG A 52 11.45 -15.07 5.69
N LYS A 53 11.29 -15.94 4.67
CA LYS A 53 12.00 -17.20 4.59
C LYS A 53 13.39 -16.96 4.03
N LYS A 54 14.38 -17.59 4.66
CA LYS A 54 15.77 -17.55 4.23
C LYS A 54 15.87 -18.03 2.78
N ASP A 55 16.72 -17.36 2.00
CA ASP A 55 17.02 -17.69 0.60
C ASP A 55 15.85 -17.55 -0.41
N GLU A 56 14.71 -17.01 0.01
CA GLU A 56 13.65 -16.58 -0.91
C GLU A 56 13.72 -15.07 -1.15
N TYR A 57 13.62 -14.66 -2.41
CA TYR A 57 13.68 -13.25 -2.80
C TYR A 57 12.39 -12.80 -3.49
N ARG A 58 12.09 -11.51 -3.36
CA ARG A 58 11.11 -10.79 -4.17
C ARG A 58 11.87 -9.90 -5.13
N GLU A 59 11.66 -10.10 -6.41
CA GLU A 59 12.15 -9.22 -7.45
C GLU A 59 11.22 -8.01 -7.56
N LEU A 60 11.79 -6.82 -7.40
CA LEU A 60 11.14 -5.55 -7.68
C LEU A 60 11.69 -5.00 -8.99
N MET A 61 10.80 -4.49 -9.83
CA MET A 61 11.14 -3.79 -11.06
C MET A 61 10.85 -2.31 -10.81
N ILE A 62 11.90 -1.56 -10.46
CA ILE A 62 11.78 -0.16 -10.06
C ILE A 62 12.06 0.73 -11.26
N PRO A 63 11.11 1.58 -11.69
CA PRO A 63 11.37 2.53 -12.77
C PRO A 63 12.40 3.57 -12.33
N ASN A 64 13.27 3.97 -13.25
CA ASN A 64 14.16 5.11 -13.07
C ASN A 64 13.35 6.41 -12.95
N MET A 65 13.98 7.53 -12.59
CA MET A 65 13.25 8.77 -12.32
C MET A 65 12.46 9.30 -13.52
N ALA A 66 12.95 9.14 -14.75
CA ALA A 66 12.25 9.60 -15.94
C ALA A 66 10.91 8.87 -16.12
N LEU A 67 10.93 7.53 -16.12
CA LEU A 67 9.70 6.74 -16.24
C LEU A 67 8.80 6.89 -15.01
N LYS A 68 9.38 7.00 -13.81
CA LYS A 68 8.63 7.22 -12.57
C LYS A 68 7.84 8.52 -12.59
N ASN A 69 8.40 9.60 -13.16
CA ASN A 69 7.70 10.88 -13.30
C ASN A 69 6.52 10.78 -14.28
N ILE A 70 6.70 10.11 -15.42
CA ILE A 70 5.60 9.83 -16.37
C ILE A 70 4.50 9.03 -15.67
N GLN A 71 4.87 7.96 -14.98
CA GLN A 71 3.92 7.09 -14.27
C GLN A 71 3.20 7.83 -13.14
N ARG A 72 3.89 8.71 -12.41
CA ARG A 72 3.27 9.56 -11.38
C ARG A 72 2.24 10.50 -12.00
N TRP A 73 2.59 11.15 -13.11
CA TRP A 73 1.66 12.01 -13.84
C TRP A 73 0.42 11.24 -14.30
N ILE A 74 0.59 10.04 -14.87
CA ILE A 74 -0.52 9.16 -15.27
C ILE A 74 -1.38 8.77 -14.07
N LEU A 75 -0.77 8.44 -12.93
CA LEU A 75 -1.49 8.10 -11.71
C LEU A 75 -2.41 9.24 -11.27
N ASP A 76 -1.85 10.44 -11.15
CA ASP A 76 -2.53 11.59 -10.56
C ASP A 76 -3.58 12.20 -11.50
N ASN A 77 -3.26 12.29 -12.80
CA ASN A 77 -4.11 12.98 -13.78
C ASN A 77 -5.10 12.07 -14.50
N VAL A 78 -4.79 10.78 -14.61
CA VAL A 78 -5.59 9.82 -15.38
C VAL A 78 -6.23 8.78 -14.45
N LEU A 79 -5.42 7.98 -13.75
CA LEU A 79 -5.92 6.79 -13.06
C LEU A 79 -6.79 7.11 -11.84
N TYR A 80 -6.42 8.09 -11.00
CA TYR A 80 -7.22 8.45 -9.82
C TYR A 80 -8.62 8.97 -10.13
N ARG A 81 -8.90 9.36 -11.38
CA ARG A 81 -10.26 9.71 -11.83
C ARG A 81 -11.18 8.50 -11.95
N ARG A 82 -10.62 7.28 -11.98
CA ARG A 82 -11.39 6.04 -12.07
C ARG A 82 -11.67 5.49 -10.68
N GLN A 83 -12.95 5.31 -10.37
CA GLN A 83 -13.36 4.78 -9.07
C GLN A 83 -12.94 3.32 -8.90
N VAL A 84 -12.47 3.00 -7.69
CA VAL A 84 -12.21 1.63 -7.23
C VAL A 84 -13.30 1.21 -6.24
N HIS A 85 -13.51 -0.10 -6.06
CA HIS A 85 -14.58 -0.58 -5.20
C HIS A 85 -14.33 -0.19 -3.74
N LYS A 86 -15.38 0.17 -2.99
CA LYS A 86 -15.26 0.72 -1.62
C LYS A 86 -14.54 -0.18 -0.62
N CYS A 87 -14.56 -1.50 -0.83
CA CYS A 87 -13.88 -2.49 0.01
C CYS A 87 -12.36 -2.53 -0.20
N ALA A 88 -11.85 -1.99 -1.30
CA ALA A 88 -10.43 -1.82 -1.52
C ALA A 88 -9.91 -0.72 -0.57
N THR A 89 -8.98 -1.10 0.31
CA THR A 89 -8.37 -0.22 1.31
C THR A 89 -6.88 -0.06 1.12
N GLY A 90 -6.21 -1.02 0.48
CA GLY A 90 -4.81 -0.90 0.08
C GLY A 90 -4.66 -0.04 -1.17
N PHE A 91 -3.63 0.81 -1.19
CA PHE A 91 -3.29 1.67 -2.34
C PHE A 91 -4.40 2.64 -2.77
N VAL A 92 -5.30 3.00 -1.86
CA VAL A 92 -6.31 4.02 -2.10
C VAL A 92 -5.90 5.28 -1.33
N PRO A 93 -5.87 6.46 -1.97
CA PRO A 93 -5.56 7.71 -1.29
C PRO A 93 -6.40 7.90 -0.02
N ARG A 94 -5.76 8.39 1.05
CA ARG A 94 -6.39 8.65 2.36
C ARG A 94 -6.97 7.42 3.07
N LYS A 95 -6.68 6.20 2.60
CA LYS A 95 -6.94 4.96 3.35
C LYS A 95 -5.63 4.40 3.92
N SER A 96 -5.75 3.78 5.07
CA SER A 96 -4.65 3.13 5.78
C SER A 96 -5.01 1.68 6.13
N ILE A 97 -4.02 0.96 6.67
CA ILE A 97 -4.25 -0.36 7.28
C ILE A 97 -5.31 -0.35 8.39
N VAL A 98 -5.59 0.81 9.01
CA VAL A 98 -6.63 0.95 10.03
C VAL A 98 -8.01 0.84 9.37
N ASN A 99 -8.22 1.48 8.21
CA ASN A 99 -9.47 1.35 7.46
C ASN A 99 -9.72 -0.10 7.02
N ASN A 100 -8.66 -0.85 6.75
CA ASN A 100 -8.75 -2.28 6.45
C ASN A 100 -9.14 -3.11 7.67
N ALA A 101 -8.58 -2.80 8.84
CA ALA A 101 -8.74 -3.61 10.05
C ALA A 101 -10.06 -3.36 10.79
N ILE A 102 -10.54 -2.11 10.84
CA ILE A 102 -11.73 -1.70 11.61
C ILE A 102 -12.96 -2.59 11.34
N PRO A 103 -13.33 -2.90 10.08
CA PRO A 103 -14.49 -3.75 9.81
C PRO A 103 -14.43 -5.10 10.52
N HIS A 104 -13.24 -5.64 10.78
CA HIS A 104 -13.07 -6.99 11.33
C HIS A 104 -12.96 -7.01 12.86
N VAL A 105 -13.07 -5.87 13.53
CA VAL A 105 -13.00 -5.77 14.99
C VAL A 105 -14.16 -6.53 15.65
N GLY A 106 -13.86 -7.30 16.70
CA GLY A 106 -14.88 -8.03 17.47
C GLY A 106 -15.44 -9.28 16.78
N GLN A 107 -15.00 -9.60 15.57
CA GLN A 107 -15.61 -10.67 14.77
C GLN A 107 -15.16 -12.05 15.25
N LYS A 108 -16.09 -13.01 15.28
CA LYS A 108 -15.89 -14.36 15.84
C LYS A 108 -14.91 -15.18 14.99
N TYR A 109 -15.08 -15.14 13.67
CA TYR A 109 -14.24 -15.82 12.70
C TYR A 109 -13.65 -14.82 11.69
N ILE A 110 -12.42 -15.04 11.25
CA ILE A 110 -11.76 -14.26 10.19
C ILE A 110 -11.04 -15.22 9.25
N LEU A 111 -11.37 -15.16 7.96
CA LEU A 111 -10.66 -15.80 6.87
C LEU A 111 -9.77 -14.75 6.18
N LYS A 112 -8.47 -15.01 6.17
CA LYS A 112 -7.49 -14.28 5.37
C LYS A 112 -7.07 -15.14 4.18
N MET A 113 -7.05 -14.55 3.00
CA MET A 113 -6.59 -15.16 1.76
C MET A 113 -5.64 -14.19 1.07
N ASP A 114 -4.65 -14.70 0.36
CA ASP A 114 -3.63 -13.93 -0.37
C ASP A 114 -3.67 -14.36 -1.85
N ILE A 115 -3.37 -13.46 -2.77
CA ILE A 115 -3.39 -13.76 -4.21
C ILE A 115 -1.97 -14.02 -4.68
N GLU A 116 -1.77 -15.16 -5.35
CA GLU A 116 -0.47 -15.53 -5.91
C GLU A 116 -0.07 -14.55 -7.01
N ASN A 117 1.19 -14.10 -6.97
CA ASN A 117 1.80 -13.28 -8.01
C ASN A 117 0.93 -12.09 -8.45
N PHE A 118 0.25 -11.45 -7.50
CA PHE A 118 -0.80 -10.45 -7.74
C PHE A 118 -0.51 -9.44 -8.86
N PHE A 119 0.65 -8.76 -8.80
CA PHE A 119 1.06 -7.81 -9.84
C PHE A 119 1.47 -8.50 -11.16
N PRO A 120 2.40 -9.49 -11.17
CA PRO A 120 2.73 -10.25 -12.37
C PRO A 120 1.53 -10.88 -13.11
N SER A 121 0.47 -11.26 -12.40
CA SER A 121 -0.75 -11.84 -12.99
C SER A 121 -1.60 -10.83 -13.77
N ILE A 122 -1.31 -9.53 -13.68
CA ILE A 122 -1.97 -8.49 -14.44
C ILE A 122 -1.21 -8.24 -15.75
N THR A 123 -1.88 -8.48 -16.87
CA THR A 123 -1.30 -8.40 -18.21
C THR A 123 -1.41 -7.02 -18.85
N PHE A 124 -0.54 -6.73 -19.84
CA PHE A 124 -0.65 -5.53 -20.68
C PHE A 124 -2.05 -5.38 -21.29
N LYS A 125 -2.65 -6.48 -21.76
CA LYS A 125 -3.99 -6.47 -22.37
C LYS A 125 -5.06 -5.97 -21.40
N GLN A 126 -4.99 -6.37 -20.12
CA GLN A 126 -5.92 -5.88 -19.09
C GLN A 126 -5.71 -4.39 -18.80
N VAL A 127 -4.45 -3.94 -18.73
CA VAL A 127 -4.13 -2.52 -18.51
C VAL A 127 -4.58 -1.65 -19.68
N ARG A 128 -4.34 -2.06 -20.93
CA ARG A 128 -4.82 -1.36 -22.13
C ARG A 128 -6.35 -1.26 -22.16
N LYS A 129 -7.04 -2.33 -21.72
CA LYS A 129 -8.50 -2.34 -21.62
C LYS A 129 -9.00 -1.25 -20.66
N ILE A 130 -8.33 -1.03 -19.54
CA ILE A 130 -8.67 0.06 -18.60
C ILE A 130 -8.66 1.41 -19.33
N PHE A 131 -7.59 1.73 -20.04
CA PHE A 131 -7.49 3.01 -20.76
C PHE A 131 -8.48 3.11 -21.92
N SER A 132 -8.74 2.00 -22.62
CA SER A 132 -9.76 1.96 -23.68
C SER A 132 -11.17 2.23 -23.13
N GLU A 133 -11.52 1.63 -21.99
CA GLU A 133 -12.78 1.87 -21.27
C GLU A 133 -12.91 3.29 -20.69
N MET A 134 -11.80 4.02 -20.57
CA MET A 134 -11.80 5.45 -20.21
C MET A 134 -12.00 6.38 -21.43
N GLY A 135 -12.19 5.81 -22.62
CA GLY A 135 -12.46 6.57 -23.85
C GLY A 135 -11.20 6.93 -24.66
N TYR A 136 -10.00 6.49 -24.25
CA TYR A 136 -8.79 6.74 -25.03
C TYR A 136 -8.76 5.90 -26.30
N LYS A 137 -8.38 6.53 -27.42
CA LYS A 137 -8.17 5.87 -28.73
C LYS A 137 -7.13 4.75 -28.61
N PHE A 138 -7.20 3.78 -29.53
CA PHE A 138 -6.37 2.57 -29.49
C PHE A 138 -4.86 2.86 -29.32
N GLU A 139 -4.32 3.81 -30.09
CA GLU A 139 -2.91 4.21 -30.02
C GLU A 139 -2.53 4.72 -28.62
N LEU A 140 -3.30 5.65 -28.09
CA LEU A 140 -3.04 6.26 -26.78
C LEU A 140 -3.25 5.26 -25.63
N ALA A 141 -4.29 4.44 -25.69
CA ALA A 141 -4.51 3.38 -24.71
C ALA A 141 -3.36 2.36 -24.70
N THR A 142 -2.81 2.04 -25.87
CA THR A 142 -1.63 1.18 -26.02
C THR A 142 -0.40 1.84 -25.41
N ALA A 143 -0.19 3.13 -25.69
CA ALA A 143 0.95 3.87 -25.16
C ALA A 143 0.91 4.00 -23.63
N LEU A 144 -0.24 4.36 -23.06
CA LEU A 144 -0.43 4.43 -21.61
C LEU A 144 -0.21 3.06 -20.94
N ALA A 145 -0.67 1.97 -21.58
CA ALA A 145 -0.43 0.63 -21.08
C ALA A 145 1.05 0.23 -21.15
N ASN A 146 1.78 0.58 -22.22
CA ASN A 146 3.22 0.35 -22.34
C ASN A 146 4.00 1.12 -21.27
N LEU A 147 3.62 2.37 -21.00
CA LEU A 147 4.24 3.16 -19.94
C LEU A 147 3.97 2.61 -18.53
N CYS A 148 2.92 1.81 -18.34
CA CYS A 148 2.56 1.25 -17.04
C CYS A 148 2.97 -0.22 -16.84
N THR A 149 3.43 -0.91 -17.88
CA THR A 149 3.76 -2.34 -17.83
C THR A 149 5.14 -2.60 -18.38
N VAL A 150 5.68 -3.79 -18.11
CA VAL A 150 6.97 -4.25 -18.63
C VAL A 150 6.90 -5.76 -18.75
N ASN A 151 7.45 -6.34 -19.82
CA ASN A 151 7.40 -7.80 -20.06
C ASN A 151 5.98 -8.39 -19.97
N ASN A 152 4.99 -7.69 -20.54
CA ASN A 152 3.56 -8.06 -20.52
C ASN A 152 2.95 -8.20 -19.11
N GLN A 153 3.56 -7.61 -18.08
CA GLN A 153 3.08 -7.68 -16.71
C GLN A 153 3.15 -6.34 -15.99
N LEU A 154 2.40 -6.22 -14.89
CA LEU A 154 2.43 -5.04 -14.04
C LEU A 154 3.64 -5.13 -13.09
N PRO A 155 4.61 -4.18 -13.14
CA PRO A 155 5.83 -4.24 -12.35
C PRO A 155 5.60 -3.96 -10.87
N GLN A 156 6.28 -4.70 -10.01
CA GLN A 156 6.35 -4.39 -8.58
C GLN A 156 7.36 -3.28 -8.34
N GLY A 157 6.89 -2.05 -8.10
CA GLY A 157 7.73 -0.88 -7.85
C GLY A 157 7.34 0.37 -8.63
N ALA A 158 6.53 0.24 -9.68
CA ALA A 158 6.01 1.39 -10.41
C ALA A 158 4.90 2.12 -9.64
N PRO A 159 4.82 3.47 -9.72
CA PRO A 159 3.77 4.27 -9.09
C PRO A 159 2.35 3.90 -9.50
N THR A 160 2.13 3.50 -10.75
CA THR A 160 0.79 3.23 -11.30
C THR A 160 0.26 1.84 -10.92
N SER A 161 1.15 0.85 -10.79
CA SER A 161 0.81 -0.55 -10.53
C SER A 161 -0.20 -0.76 -9.40
N PRO A 162 -0.03 -0.15 -8.20
CA PRO A 162 -0.92 -0.41 -7.08
C PRO A 162 -2.37 0.01 -7.34
N TYR A 163 -2.59 1.13 -8.05
CA TYR A 163 -3.93 1.62 -8.34
C TYR A 163 -4.55 0.92 -9.55
N ILE A 164 -3.76 0.61 -10.58
CA ILE A 164 -4.19 -0.22 -11.72
C ILE A 164 -4.73 -1.57 -11.22
N ALA A 165 -4.02 -2.21 -10.29
CA ALA A 165 -4.46 -3.47 -9.72
C ALA A 165 -5.83 -3.35 -9.00
N ASN A 166 -6.08 -2.24 -8.30
CA ASN A 166 -7.39 -1.99 -7.70
C ASN A 166 -8.51 -1.78 -8.74
N ILE A 167 -8.22 -1.11 -9.86
CA ILE A 167 -9.20 -0.92 -10.93
C ILE A 167 -9.57 -2.28 -11.54
N ILE A 168 -8.58 -3.14 -11.81
CA ILE A 168 -8.83 -4.51 -12.33
C ILE A 168 -9.69 -5.31 -11.37
N PHE A 169 -9.41 -5.19 -10.07
CA PHE A 169 -10.13 -5.93 -9.04
C PHE A 169 -11.56 -5.42 -8.80
N TYR A 170 -12.00 -4.31 -9.40
CA TYR A 170 -13.32 -3.74 -9.15
C TYR A 170 -14.46 -4.77 -9.28
N ASN A 171 -14.48 -5.54 -10.38
CA ASN A 171 -15.54 -6.52 -10.63
C ASN A 171 -15.43 -7.76 -9.74
N ILE A 172 -14.21 -8.16 -9.39
CA ILE A 172 -13.93 -9.25 -8.44
C ILE A 172 -14.46 -8.84 -7.07
N ASP A 173 -14.04 -7.66 -6.61
CA ASP A 173 -14.44 -7.04 -5.34
C ASP A 173 -15.95 -6.90 -5.24
N LYS A 174 -16.63 -6.44 -6.31
CA LYS A 174 -18.10 -6.30 -6.34
C LYS A 174 -18.79 -7.65 -6.09
N ARG A 175 -18.30 -8.74 -6.71
CA ARG A 175 -18.86 -10.08 -6.54
C ARG A 175 -18.63 -10.63 -5.14
N ILE A 176 -17.40 -10.54 -4.64
CA ILE A 176 -17.06 -10.98 -3.28
C ILE A 176 -17.87 -10.19 -2.25
N PHE A 177 -17.93 -8.87 -2.38
CA PHE A 177 -18.69 -8.00 -1.51
C PHE A 177 -20.18 -8.37 -1.49
N SER A 178 -20.78 -8.61 -2.66
CA SER A 178 -22.18 -9.02 -2.76
C SER A 178 -22.45 -10.36 -2.08
N TYR A 179 -21.56 -11.33 -2.25
CA TYR A 179 -21.64 -12.62 -1.54
C TYR A 179 -21.55 -12.43 -0.02
N CYS A 180 -20.60 -11.63 0.46
CA CYS A 180 -20.44 -11.38 1.89
C CYS A 180 -21.66 -10.65 2.47
N GLN A 181 -22.20 -9.65 1.79
CA GLN A 181 -23.38 -8.91 2.23
C GLN A 181 -24.59 -9.83 2.39
N LYS A 182 -24.87 -10.69 1.40
CA LYS A 182 -25.97 -11.68 1.48
C LYS A 182 -25.84 -12.64 2.65
N ASN A 183 -24.61 -12.90 3.11
CA ASN A 183 -24.32 -13.81 4.21
C ASN A 183 -24.08 -13.11 5.55
N ASN A 184 -24.32 -11.79 5.65
CA ASN A 184 -24.01 -10.97 6.82
C ASN A 184 -22.54 -11.06 7.25
N LEU A 185 -21.65 -11.14 6.27
CA LEU A 185 -20.20 -11.15 6.43
C LEU A 185 -19.60 -9.79 6.03
N ARG A 186 -18.43 -9.49 6.57
CA ARG A 186 -17.66 -8.28 6.26
C ARG A 186 -16.50 -8.63 5.36
N TYR A 187 -16.21 -7.77 4.39
CA TYR A 187 -15.14 -7.98 3.44
C TYR A 187 -14.35 -6.69 3.20
N THR A 188 -13.03 -6.81 3.23
CA THR A 188 -12.10 -5.82 2.73
C THR A 188 -10.99 -6.48 1.93
N ARG A 189 -10.35 -5.69 1.06
CA ARG A 189 -9.13 -6.08 0.35
C ARG A 189 -8.05 -5.03 0.55
N TYR A 190 -6.86 -5.47 0.93
CA TYR A 190 -5.68 -4.62 1.05
C TYR A 190 -4.60 -5.17 0.12
N ALA A 191 -4.43 -4.55 -1.05
CA ALA A 191 -3.58 -5.10 -2.12
C ALA A 191 -4.06 -6.51 -2.53
N ASP A 192 -3.20 -7.52 -2.35
CA ASP A 192 -3.41 -8.95 -2.55
C ASP A 192 -4.08 -9.66 -1.36
N ASP A 193 -4.07 -9.06 -0.16
CA ASP A 193 -4.70 -9.61 1.04
C ASP A 193 -6.23 -9.41 1.00
N ILE A 194 -6.98 -10.49 0.88
CA ILE A 194 -8.44 -10.56 1.08
C ILE A 194 -8.73 -10.91 2.54
N THR A 195 -9.61 -10.14 3.20
CA THR A 195 -10.06 -10.43 4.56
C THR A 195 -11.58 -10.50 4.62
N ILE A 196 -12.10 -11.62 5.11
CA ILE A 196 -13.53 -11.85 5.35
C ILE A 196 -13.73 -12.17 6.83
N SER A 197 -14.76 -11.60 7.46
CA SER A 197 -15.07 -11.91 8.85
C SER A 197 -16.56 -11.91 9.15
N GLY A 198 -16.93 -12.53 10.27
CA GLY A 198 -18.32 -12.64 10.70
C GLY A 198 -18.57 -13.80 11.65
N SER A 199 -19.73 -14.43 11.49
CA SER A 199 -20.11 -15.67 12.15
C SER A 199 -19.35 -16.88 11.59
N ASN A 200 -19.69 -18.08 12.04
CA ASN A 200 -19.12 -19.33 11.51
C ASN A 200 -19.33 -19.50 10.00
N LYS A 201 -20.29 -18.79 9.37
CA LYS A 201 -20.50 -18.80 7.91
C LYS A 201 -19.25 -18.46 7.09
N VAL A 202 -18.28 -17.77 7.68
CA VAL A 202 -16.98 -17.48 7.06
C VAL A 202 -16.28 -18.76 6.58
N SER A 203 -16.46 -19.91 7.25
CA SER A 203 -15.82 -21.19 6.86
C SER A 203 -16.20 -21.67 5.46
N PHE A 204 -17.39 -21.33 4.98
CA PHE A 204 -17.87 -21.71 3.64
C PHE A 204 -17.39 -20.76 2.53
N SER A 205 -16.74 -19.65 2.90
CA SER A 205 -16.39 -18.62 1.93
C SER A 205 -15.18 -19.01 1.08
N LYS A 206 -14.28 -19.86 1.58
CA LYS A 206 -13.00 -20.18 0.93
C LYS A 206 -13.17 -20.64 -0.53
N GLU A 207 -14.00 -21.66 -0.76
CA GLU A 207 -14.24 -22.24 -2.09
C GLU A 207 -14.84 -21.19 -3.04
N ILE A 208 -15.88 -20.48 -2.57
CA ILE A 208 -16.61 -19.48 -3.35
C ILE A 208 -15.70 -18.33 -3.77
N ILE A 209 -14.86 -17.83 -2.86
CA ILE A 209 -13.90 -16.77 -3.19
C ILE A 209 -12.88 -17.27 -4.20
N ARG A 210 -12.38 -18.50 -4.04
CA ARG A 210 -11.45 -19.08 -5.01
C ARG A 210 -12.07 -19.18 -6.40
N GLU A 211 -13.31 -19.66 -6.51
CA GLU A 211 -14.03 -19.74 -7.78
C GLU A 211 -14.20 -18.35 -8.43
N ILE A 212 -14.61 -17.34 -7.64
CA ILE A 212 -14.75 -15.98 -8.14
C ILE A 212 -13.40 -15.47 -8.67
N VAL A 213 -12.31 -15.65 -7.93
CA VAL A 213 -10.98 -15.16 -8.31
C VAL A 213 -10.42 -15.90 -9.53
N ASN A 214 -10.60 -17.22 -9.60
CA ASN A 214 -10.16 -18.07 -10.71
C ASN A 214 -10.84 -17.67 -12.04
N GLN A 215 -12.10 -17.25 -12.02
CA GLN A 215 -12.80 -16.78 -13.22
C GLN A 215 -12.18 -15.53 -13.85
N TYR A 216 -11.33 -14.81 -13.12
CA TYR A 216 -10.58 -13.66 -13.63
C TYR A 216 -9.08 -13.96 -13.83
N ASN A 217 -8.70 -15.25 -13.91
CA ASN A 217 -7.33 -15.73 -14.08
C ASN A 217 -6.35 -15.37 -12.94
N PHE A 218 -6.87 -15.14 -11.75
CA PHE A 218 -6.07 -15.02 -10.54
C PHE A 218 -6.13 -16.33 -9.73
N ARG A 219 -5.16 -16.56 -8.86
CA ARG A 219 -5.11 -17.75 -8.00
C ARG A 219 -4.93 -17.36 -6.54
N ILE A 220 -5.58 -18.12 -5.66
CA ILE A 220 -5.40 -17.97 -4.21
C ILE A 220 -4.16 -18.73 -3.76
N ASN A 221 -3.36 -18.08 -2.91
CA ASN A 221 -2.24 -18.71 -2.25
C ASN A 221 -2.75 -19.53 -1.07
N GLU A 222 -2.88 -20.83 -1.29
CA GLU A 222 -3.39 -21.78 -0.30
C GLU A 222 -2.48 -21.84 0.95
N SER A 223 -1.16 -21.72 0.76
CA SER A 223 -0.17 -21.76 1.87
C SER A 223 -0.25 -20.55 2.81
N LYS A 224 -0.79 -19.43 2.33
CA LYS A 224 -0.99 -18.19 3.11
C LYS A 224 -2.44 -17.99 3.54
N THR A 225 -3.33 -18.90 3.20
CA THR A 225 -4.73 -18.83 3.62
C THR A 225 -4.86 -19.24 5.08
N ILE A 226 -5.45 -18.37 5.91
CA ILE A 226 -5.52 -18.55 7.37
C ILE A 226 -6.96 -18.34 7.84
N MET A 227 -7.45 -19.26 8.67
CA MET A 227 -8.74 -19.12 9.38
C MET A 227 -8.49 -18.91 10.86
N PHE A 228 -8.88 -17.74 11.38
CA PHE A 228 -8.94 -17.48 12.81
C PHE A 228 -10.33 -17.83 13.37
N LYS A 229 -10.34 -18.58 14.47
CA LYS A 229 -11.51 -19.04 15.22
C LYS A 229 -11.70 -18.22 16.51
N PRO A 230 -12.82 -18.40 17.24
CA PRO A 230 -12.95 -17.87 18.60
C PRO A 230 -11.78 -18.32 19.49
N GLY A 231 -11.28 -17.43 20.35
CA GLY A 231 -10.11 -17.67 21.20
C GLY A 231 -8.76 -17.30 20.57
N ASP A 232 -8.64 -17.33 19.24
CA ASP A 232 -7.38 -17.00 18.57
C ASP A 232 -7.02 -15.51 18.71
N ARG A 233 -5.72 -15.22 18.68
CA ARG A 233 -5.22 -13.85 18.49
C ARG A 233 -5.39 -13.45 17.03
N LYS A 234 -6.34 -12.57 16.75
CA LYS A 234 -6.75 -12.16 15.41
C LYS A 234 -5.98 -10.93 14.95
N LYS A 235 -5.39 -11.01 13.76
CA LYS A 235 -4.57 -9.94 13.18
C LYS A 235 -4.95 -9.67 11.73
N VAL A 236 -5.21 -8.41 11.39
CA VAL A 236 -5.48 -7.92 10.03
C VAL A 236 -4.45 -6.84 9.69
N THR A 237 -3.69 -7.02 8.61
CA THR A 237 -2.67 -6.07 8.12
C THR A 237 -1.76 -5.46 9.20
N GLY A 238 -1.28 -6.28 10.15
CA GLY A 238 -0.42 -5.77 11.23
C GLY A 238 -1.12 -5.47 12.55
N ILE A 239 -2.44 -5.25 12.53
CA ILE A 239 -3.25 -4.74 13.64
C ILE A 239 -4.01 -5.88 14.31
N ILE A 240 -4.04 -5.90 15.64
CA ILE A 240 -4.86 -6.84 16.41
C ILE A 240 -6.31 -6.33 16.45
N VAL A 241 -7.27 -7.22 16.18
CA VAL A 241 -8.69 -6.86 15.99
C VAL A 241 -9.66 -7.65 16.88
N ASN A 242 -9.17 -8.32 17.92
CA ASN A 242 -10.00 -9.19 18.78
C ASN A 242 -11.24 -8.47 19.34
N GLU A 243 -11.06 -7.33 20.00
CA GLU A 243 -12.14 -6.56 20.65
C GLU A 243 -12.11 -5.08 20.24
N LYS A 244 -10.89 -4.55 20.11
CA LYS A 244 -10.57 -3.22 19.59
C LYS A 244 -9.33 -3.30 18.73
N ILE A 245 -9.11 -2.29 17.91
CA ILE A 245 -7.82 -2.13 17.24
C ILE A 245 -6.72 -1.94 18.29
N SER A 246 -5.63 -2.66 18.12
CA SER A 246 -4.45 -2.49 18.98
C SER A 246 -3.18 -2.93 18.28
N VAL A 247 -2.06 -2.33 18.66
CA VAL A 247 -0.75 -2.76 18.19
C VAL A 247 -0.28 -4.04 18.88
N PRO A 248 0.53 -4.88 18.22
CA PRO A 248 1.15 -6.02 18.87
C PRO A 248 1.96 -5.62 20.12
N LYS A 249 1.78 -6.35 21.22
CA LYS A 249 2.54 -6.13 22.47
C LYS A 249 4.07 -6.16 22.26
N THR A 250 4.54 -6.94 21.28
CA THR A 250 5.95 -7.04 20.92
C THR A 250 6.51 -5.70 20.44
N LEU A 251 5.79 -4.98 19.56
CA LEU A 251 6.19 -3.66 19.08
C LEU A 251 6.28 -2.65 20.23
N ILE A 252 5.29 -2.64 21.15
CA ILE A 252 5.32 -1.75 22.31
C ILE A 252 6.52 -2.06 23.20
N ARG A 253 6.78 -3.35 23.47
CA ARG A 253 7.92 -3.78 24.30
C ARG A 253 9.24 -3.39 23.67
N GLU A 254 9.37 -3.52 22.35
CA GLU A 254 10.55 -3.11 21.60
C GLU A 254 10.80 -1.62 21.75
N VAL A 255 9.81 -0.77 21.47
CA VAL A 255 9.94 0.69 21.62
C VAL A 255 10.30 1.07 23.06
N ARG A 256 9.61 0.50 24.06
CA ARG A 256 9.92 0.76 25.47
C ARG A 256 11.32 0.32 25.86
N LYS A 257 11.80 -0.81 25.33
CA LYS A 257 13.16 -1.32 25.55
C LYS A 257 14.18 -0.32 25.03
N GLN A 258 13.98 0.19 23.81
CA GLN A 258 14.88 1.18 23.21
C GLN A 258 14.91 2.47 24.03
N ILE A 259 13.74 3.04 24.37
CA ILE A 259 13.64 4.24 25.22
C ILE A 259 14.36 4.04 26.56
N TYR A 260 14.16 2.90 27.22
CA TYR A 260 14.79 2.59 28.49
C TYR A 260 16.32 2.55 28.41
N PHE A 261 16.88 1.88 27.39
CA PHE A 261 18.32 1.75 27.28
C PHE A 261 19.01 3.04 26.87
N VAL A 262 18.39 3.82 25.99
CA VAL A 262 18.87 5.18 25.66
C VAL A 262 18.86 6.06 26.91
N ASN A 263 17.80 6.02 27.72
CA ASN A 263 17.76 6.77 28.98
C ASN A 263 18.80 6.31 30.02
N LYS A 264 19.09 5.00 30.06
CA LYS A 264 19.98 4.43 31.07
C LYS A 264 21.46 4.58 30.73
N PHE A 265 21.82 4.46 29.46
CA PHE A 265 23.21 4.39 29.02
C PHE A 265 23.64 5.56 28.14
N GLY A 266 22.71 6.41 27.70
CA GLY A 266 22.96 7.39 26.65
C GLY A 266 22.75 6.80 25.25
N LEU A 267 22.58 7.67 24.27
CA LEU A 267 22.28 7.26 22.89
C LEU A 267 23.49 6.63 22.20
N GLU A 268 24.66 7.27 22.28
CA GLU A 268 25.91 6.80 21.66
C GLU A 268 26.30 5.40 22.17
N GLU A 269 26.39 5.23 23.49
CA GLU A 269 26.75 3.94 24.11
C GLU A 269 25.75 2.84 23.75
N HIS A 270 24.45 3.19 23.66
CA HIS A 270 23.43 2.24 23.22
C HIS A 270 23.61 1.83 21.75
N LEU A 271 23.97 2.75 20.86
CA LEU A 271 24.27 2.44 19.46
C LEU A 271 25.48 1.52 19.35
N ILE A 272 26.58 1.85 20.02
CA ILE A 272 27.83 1.07 20.04
C ILE A 272 27.56 -0.36 20.50
N ARG A 273 26.82 -0.55 21.61
CA ARG A 273 26.48 -1.88 22.13
C ARG A 273 25.60 -2.72 21.22
N ASN A 274 24.88 -2.09 20.28
CA ASN A 274 24.07 -2.77 19.29
C ASN A 274 24.77 -2.85 17.91
N ASN A 275 26.07 -2.57 17.86
CA ASN A 275 26.91 -2.58 16.66
C ASN A 275 26.40 -1.62 15.57
N TYR A 276 25.84 -0.48 15.97
CA TYR A 276 25.55 0.62 15.07
C TYR A 276 26.71 1.62 15.08
N SER A 277 26.99 2.18 13.89
CA SER A 277 27.92 3.32 13.77
C SER A 277 27.25 4.60 14.31
N LEU A 278 28.05 5.55 14.80
CA LEU A 278 27.54 6.79 15.40
C LEU A 278 26.88 7.71 14.37
N ASP A 279 27.28 7.64 13.10
CA ASP A 279 26.58 8.32 11.98
C ASP A 279 25.14 7.82 11.75
N TYR A 280 24.75 6.71 12.42
CA TYR A 280 23.41 6.15 12.38
C TYR A 280 22.45 6.77 13.42
N GLU A 281 22.91 7.70 14.24
CA GLU A 281 22.13 8.27 15.35
C GLU A 281 20.78 8.83 14.89
N GLN A 282 20.80 9.68 13.86
CA GLN A 282 19.59 10.30 13.33
C GLN A 282 18.63 9.26 12.75
N GLN A 283 19.14 8.27 12.00
CA GLN A 283 18.33 7.20 11.43
C GLN A 283 17.72 6.32 12.53
N PHE A 284 18.45 6.08 13.62
CA PHE A 284 17.93 5.37 14.78
C PHE A 284 16.79 6.16 15.43
N ILE A 285 16.99 7.44 15.74
CA ILE A 285 15.97 8.33 16.31
C ILE A 285 14.72 8.34 15.42
N MET A 286 14.89 8.58 14.12
CA MET A 286 13.81 8.55 13.13
C MET A 286 13.09 7.20 13.09
N SER A 287 13.82 6.08 13.25
CA SER A 287 13.21 4.75 13.30
C SER A 287 12.29 4.57 14.51
N ILE A 288 12.66 5.13 15.67
CA ILE A 288 11.84 5.07 16.89
C ILE A 288 10.62 5.98 16.75
N TYR A 289 10.79 7.21 16.25
CA TYR A 289 9.67 8.10 15.95
C TYR A 289 8.71 7.49 14.92
N GLY A 290 9.21 6.80 13.90
CA GLY A 290 8.38 6.07 12.94
C GLY A 290 7.53 4.99 13.61
N LYS A 291 8.13 4.19 14.51
CA LYS A 291 7.39 3.18 15.30
C LYS A 291 6.35 3.82 16.23
N ILE A 292 6.70 4.92 16.90
CA ILE A 292 5.78 5.67 17.78
C ILE A 292 4.62 6.25 16.96
N SER A 293 4.88 6.84 15.80
CA SER A 293 3.87 7.40 14.89
C SER A 293 2.90 6.32 14.41
N PHE A 294 3.42 5.14 14.06
CA PHE A 294 2.60 3.98 13.74
C PHE A 294 1.71 3.55 14.92
N ILE A 295 2.26 3.54 16.14
CA ILE A 295 1.47 3.27 17.35
C ILE A 295 0.39 4.35 17.55
N LYS A 296 0.72 5.63 17.38
CA LYS A 296 -0.20 6.77 17.52
C LYS A 296 -1.36 6.70 16.52
N MET A 297 -1.10 6.24 15.29
CA MET A 297 -2.14 5.99 14.27
C MET A 297 -3.18 4.95 14.72
N ILE A 298 -2.80 3.97 15.53
CA ILE A 298 -3.67 2.84 15.95
C ILE A 298 -4.24 3.02 17.36
N ASP A 299 -3.42 3.53 18.28
CA ASP A 299 -3.71 3.77 19.69
C ASP A 299 -3.10 5.12 20.08
N PHE A 300 -3.85 6.19 19.80
CA PHE A 300 -3.40 7.57 19.96
C PHE A 300 -2.87 7.86 21.36
N LYS A 301 -3.62 7.47 22.41
CA LYS A 301 -3.22 7.71 23.80
C LYS A 301 -1.89 7.04 24.13
N LYS A 302 -1.69 5.79 23.69
CA LYS A 302 -0.43 5.07 23.92
C LYS A 302 0.71 5.67 23.11
N GLY A 303 0.46 6.07 21.86
CA GLY A 303 1.44 6.73 21.00
C GLY A 303 1.95 8.03 21.63
N VAL A 304 1.03 8.92 22.05
CA VAL A 304 1.38 10.18 22.71
C VAL A 304 2.19 9.95 23.99
N SER A 305 1.79 8.96 24.81
CA SER A 305 2.55 8.63 26.03
C SER A 305 3.97 8.14 25.73
N LEU A 306 4.18 7.36 24.67
CA LEU A 306 5.52 6.92 24.26
C LEU A 306 6.34 8.07 23.65
N GLN A 307 5.70 8.93 22.85
CA GLN A 307 6.33 10.11 22.26
C GLN A 307 6.86 11.02 23.37
N LYS A 308 6.02 11.39 24.34
CA LYS A 308 6.42 12.24 25.48
C LYS A 308 7.64 11.67 26.20
N LYS A 309 7.62 10.37 26.52
CA LYS A 309 8.77 9.70 27.18
C LYS A 309 10.03 9.72 26.33
N PHE A 310 9.91 9.53 25.02
CA PHE A 310 11.08 9.54 24.16
C PHE A 310 11.67 10.95 24.02
N ASN A 311 10.82 11.97 23.87
CA ASN A 311 11.25 13.37 23.84
C ASN A 311 11.92 13.78 25.16
N GLU A 312 11.39 13.38 26.32
CA GLU A 312 12.02 13.62 27.63
C GLU A 312 13.43 13.01 27.70
N VAL A 313 13.59 11.77 27.20
CA VAL A 313 14.90 11.10 27.18
C VAL A 313 15.89 11.80 26.26
N LEU A 314 15.46 12.21 25.07
CA LEU A 314 16.33 12.96 24.14
C LEU A 314 16.67 14.36 24.68
N GLY A 315 15.69 15.08 25.23
CA GLY A 315 15.92 16.39 25.85
C GLY A 315 16.86 16.34 27.04
N ASN A 316 16.83 15.27 27.84
CA ASN A 316 17.82 15.06 28.91
C ASN A 316 19.24 14.84 28.37
N ILE A 317 19.37 14.20 27.21
CA ILE A 317 20.66 13.97 26.54
C ILE A 317 21.16 15.29 25.92
N GLU A 318 20.30 16.04 25.25
CA GLU A 318 20.61 17.37 24.69
C GLU A 318 20.95 18.40 25.79
N SER A 319 20.31 18.32 26.96
CA SER A 319 20.65 19.17 28.11
C SER A 319 22.01 18.84 28.72
N SER A 320 22.52 17.61 28.50
CA SER A 320 23.86 17.18 28.91
C SER A 320 24.96 17.49 27.89
N ASN A 321 24.58 17.71 26.62
CA ASN A 321 25.47 18.09 25.52
C ASN A 321 25.06 19.47 24.99
N MET A 322 25.59 20.54 25.59
CA MET A 322 25.27 21.92 25.23
C MET A 322 25.77 22.27 23.81
N TYR A 323 25.05 21.88 22.75
CA TYR A 323 25.02 22.52 21.42
C TYR A 323 23.68 22.24 20.74
N ARG A 324 23.03 23.32 20.30
CA ARG A 324 21.70 23.36 19.66
C ARG A 324 21.71 22.76 18.26
N ASP A 325 20.61 22.07 17.91
CA ASP A 325 19.76 22.45 16.77
C ASP A 325 18.32 21.99 17.05
N ASN A 326 17.42 22.95 17.24
CA ASN A 326 16.00 22.70 17.48
C ASN A 326 15.38 22.09 16.21
N ILE A 327 15.02 20.81 16.25
CA ILE A 327 14.06 20.26 15.29
C ILE A 327 12.69 20.29 15.95
N ASP A 328 11.98 21.39 15.71
CA ASP A 328 10.56 21.51 16.01
C ASP A 328 9.76 20.74 14.94
N PHE A 329 9.10 19.66 15.36
CA PHE A 329 8.23 18.86 14.48
C PHE A 329 6.77 19.30 14.53
N ASP A 330 6.43 20.29 15.38
CA ASP A 330 5.08 20.84 15.46
C ASP A 330 4.85 21.97 14.43
N ASP A 331 5.91 22.44 13.74
CA ASP A 331 5.89 23.48 12.69
C ASP A 331 5.77 22.95 11.24
N ILE A 332 5.46 21.66 11.04
CA ILE A 332 5.06 21.18 9.70
C ILE A 332 3.60 21.59 9.46
N GLU A 333 3.40 22.87 9.13
CA GLU A 333 2.19 23.31 8.43
C GLU A 333 2.06 22.47 7.15
N LEU A 334 1.04 21.62 7.13
CA LEU A 334 0.61 20.80 6.02
C LEU A 334 0.09 21.70 4.89
N HIS A 335 0.98 22.37 4.15
CA HIS A 335 0.67 22.91 2.83
C HIS A 335 0.71 21.77 1.80
N TRP A 336 -0.32 20.93 1.83
CA TRP A 336 -0.74 20.20 0.65
C TRP A 336 -1.77 21.07 -0.06
N ILE A 337 -1.38 21.60 -1.23
CA ILE A 337 -2.18 22.22 -2.32
C ILE A 337 -1.54 23.55 -2.73
N ASN A 338 -0.95 23.56 -3.93
CA ASN A 338 -1.40 24.41 -5.02
C ASN A 338 -1.30 23.63 -6.33
#